data_AF-A0A8J7W676-F1
#
_entry.id   AF-A0A8J7W676-F1
#
_cell.length_a   1.000
_cell.length_b   1.000
_cell.length_c   1.000
_cell.angle_alpha   90.00
_cell.angle_beta   90.00
_cell.angle_gamma   90.00
#
_symmetry.space_group_name_H-M   'P 1'
#
loop_
_entity.id
_entity.type
_entity.pdbx_description
1 polymer ?
#
loop_
_entity_poly.entity_id
_entity_poly.type
_entity_poly.pdbx_seq_one_letter_code
_entity_poly.pdbx_strand_id
1 'polypeptide(L)'
;MEEGRKQTNYRKLYPNVKEEIYDVLERSDRKIKYSKYDLKTERCSIDYEKGTVTYIPSREDSFERLLEGNRQFAAESESVEDTAVKTVMIEKMLDCIKQLTSKEQELITELFFMDKSERQLSLETGIPYMTIHDRKVKILGKLKKLMKK
;
A
#
# COMPACT_ATOMS: atom_id res chain seq x y z
N MET A 1 -15.57 2.03 -31.10
CA MET A 1 -14.20 1.46 -31.24
C MET A 1 -13.35 2.16 -32.33
N GLU A 2 -13.59 3.43 -32.68
CA GLU A 2 -12.80 4.13 -33.73
C GLU A 2 -11.86 5.23 -33.20
N GLU A 3 -12.06 5.72 -31.98
CA GLU A 3 -11.31 6.88 -31.46
C GLU A 3 -9.81 6.64 -31.33
N GLY A 4 -9.38 5.41 -31.00
CA GLY A 4 -7.96 5.07 -30.91
C GLY A 4 -7.21 5.08 -32.25
N ARG A 5 -7.90 5.16 -33.40
CA ARG A 5 -7.28 5.11 -34.73
C ARG A 5 -7.12 6.48 -35.39
N LYS A 6 -7.74 7.52 -34.86
CA LYS A 6 -7.66 8.87 -35.43
C LYS A 6 -6.31 9.49 -35.09
N GLN A 7 -5.57 9.92 -36.12
CA GLN A 7 -4.31 10.64 -35.98
C GLN A 7 -4.52 12.08 -36.44
N THR A 8 -4.20 13.03 -35.56
CA THR A 8 -4.33 14.46 -35.83
C THR A 8 -3.19 14.89 -36.77
N ASN A 9 -3.52 15.55 -37.89
CA ASN A 9 -2.51 16.12 -38.78
C ASN A 9 -2.26 17.59 -38.42
N TYR A 10 -1.28 17.82 -37.54
CA TYR A 10 -0.98 19.15 -37.02
C TYR A 10 -0.43 20.13 -38.06
N ARG A 11 0.32 19.63 -39.05
CA ARG A 11 0.85 20.46 -40.15
C ARG A 11 -0.25 21.10 -40.99
N LYS A 12 -1.40 20.41 -41.14
CA LYS A 12 -2.58 20.96 -41.82
C LYS A 12 -3.35 21.96 -40.94
N LEU A 13 -3.39 21.74 -39.63
CA LEU A 13 -4.15 22.58 -38.69
C LEU A 13 -3.43 23.90 -38.36
N TYR A 14 -2.09 23.88 -38.32
CA TYR A 14 -1.29 25.01 -37.87
C TYR A 14 -0.09 25.32 -38.77
N PRO A 15 -0.28 25.60 -40.07
CA PRO A 15 0.78 25.57 -41.10
C PRO A 15 2.01 26.46 -40.87
N ASN A 16 1.92 27.50 -40.02
CA ASN A 16 3.01 28.47 -39.78
C ASN A 16 3.77 28.24 -38.46
N VAL A 17 3.64 27.05 -37.87
CA VAL A 17 4.33 26.69 -36.62
C VAL A 17 5.68 26.06 -36.92
N LYS A 18 6.65 26.25 -36.02
CA LYS A 18 7.99 25.64 -36.12
C LYS A 18 7.91 24.11 -36.06
N GLU A 19 8.76 23.43 -36.83
CA GLU A 19 8.76 21.96 -36.95
C GLU A 19 8.90 21.25 -35.60
N GLU A 20 9.73 21.78 -34.71
CA GLU A 20 9.96 21.26 -33.36
C GLU A 20 8.66 21.10 -32.53
N ILE A 21 7.68 21.98 -32.76
CA ILE A 21 6.41 21.93 -32.03
C ILE A 21 5.54 20.79 -32.57
N TYR A 22 5.56 20.50 -33.87
CA TYR A 22 4.83 19.35 -34.42
C TYR A 22 5.37 18.04 -33.85
N ASP A 23 6.70 17.90 -33.77
CA ASP A 23 7.34 16.72 -33.20
C ASP A 23 6.91 16.49 -31.74
N VAL A 24 6.84 17.56 -30.95
CA VAL A 24 6.38 17.48 -29.55
C VAL A 24 4.91 17.07 -29.48
N LEU A 25 4.05 17.65 -30.32
CA LEU A 25 2.63 17.33 -30.36
C LEU A 25 2.38 15.88 -30.78
N GLU A 26 3.02 15.41 -31.85
CA GLU A 26 2.92 14.03 -32.33
C GLU A 26 3.42 13.03 -31.28
N ARG A 27 4.54 13.33 -30.59
CA ARG A 27 5.05 12.51 -29.49
C ARG A 27 4.09 12.45 -28.31
N SER A 28 3.49 13.59 -27.93
CA SER A 28 2.52 13.68 -26.84
C SER A 28 1.27 12.84 -27.16
N ASP A 29 0.69 13.02 -28.35
CA ASP A 29 -0.49 12.27 -28.79
C ASP A 29 -0.21 10.76 -28.85
N ARG A 30 0.97 10.36 -29.34
CA ARG A 30 1.38 8.95 -29.33
C ARG A 30 1.44 8.38 -27.93
N LYS A 31 1.97 9.14 -26.97
CA LYS A 31 2.07 8.75 -25.56
C LYS A 31 0.69 8.63 -24.92
N ILE A 32 -0.20 9.59 -25.18
CA ILE A 32 -1.59 9.57 -24.71
C ILE A 32 -2.31 8.34 -25.27
N LYS A 33 -2.20 8.08 -26.57
CA LYS A 33 -2.79 6.92 -27.23
C LYS A 33 -2.28 5.60 -26.65
N TYR A 34 -0.97 5.51 -26.40
CA TYR A 34 -0.37 4.33 -25.81
C TYR A 34 -0.97 4.01 -24.43
N SER A 35 -1.07 5.02 -23.56
CA SER A 35 -1.65 4.87 -22.23
C SER A 35 -3.17 4.61 -22.25
N LYS A 36 -3.91 5.33 -23.08
CA LYS A 36 -5.37 5.25 -23.11
C LYS A 36 -5.89 3.96 -23.76
N TYR A 37 -5.20 3.46 -24.79
CA TYR A 37 -5.70 2.35 -25.61
C TYR A 37 -4.72 1.18 -25.69
N ASP A 38 -3.47 1.41 -26.11
CA ASP A 38 -2.54 0.33 -26.45
C ASP A 38 -2.25 -0.62 -25.29
N LEU A 39 -2.07 -0.09 -24.08
CA LEU A 39 -1.84 -0.90 -22.88
C LEU A 39 -3.07 -1.68 -22.42
N LYS A 40 -4.26 -1.20 -22.76
CA LYS A 40 -5.55 -1.69 -22.25
C LYS A 40 -6.31 -2.60 -23.24
N THR A 41 -5.69 -2.90 -24.38
CA THR A 41 -6.31 -3.70 -25.45
C THR A 41 -5.39 -4.85 -25.86
N GLU A 42 -6.00 -5.99 -26.14
CA GLU A 42 -5.31 -7.16 -26.66
C GLU A 42 -5.03 -6.98 -28.16
N ARG A 43 -3.90 -7.53 -28.62
CA ARG A 43 -3.49 -7.41 -30.03
C ARG A 43 -3.17 -8.79 -30.58
N CYS A 44 -3.67 -9.06 -31.78
CA CYS A 44 -3.22 -10.20 -32.58
C CYS A 44 -2.42 -9.70 -33.78
N SER A 45 -1.31 -10.36 -34.06
CA SER A 45 -0.56 -10.21 -35.31
C SER A 45 -0.59 -11.55 -36.03
N ILE A 46 -1.00 -11.51 -37.30
CA ILE A 46 -1.13 -12.69 -38.15
C ILE A 46 0.05 -12.67 -39.13
N ASP A 47 0.90 -13.68 -39.06
CA ASP A 47 1.94 -13.94 -40.05
C ASP A 47 1.35 -14.91 -41.09
N TYR A 48 0.98 -14.37 -42.25
CA TYR A 48 0.34 -15.12 -43.33
C TYR A 48 1.27 -16.12 -44.00
N GLU A 49 2.59 -15.86 -44.02
CA GLU A 49 3.57 -16.73 -44.67
C GLU A 49 3.83 -18.00 -43.84
N LYS A 50 3.82 -17.85 -42.51
CA LYS A 50 4.03 -18.96 -41.56
C LYS A 50 2.73 -19.54 -41.00
N GLY A 51 1.57 -19.01 -41.40
CA GLY A 51 0.26 -19.40 -40.87
C GLY A 51 0.15 -19.28 -39.35
N THR A 52 0.94 -18.41 -38.73
CA THR A 52 1.07 -18.34 -37.26
C THR A 52 0.37 -17.08 -36.74
N VAL A 53 -0.43 -17.23 -35.69
CA VAL A 53 -1.10 -16.12 -35.00
C VAL A 53 -0.40 -15.88 -33.67
N THR A 54 0.20 -14.70 -33.50
CA THR A 54 0.78 -14.27 -32.22
C THR A 54 -0.20 -13.39 -31.48
N TYR A 55 -0.46 -13.71 -30.22
CA TYR A 55 -1.37 -12.97 -29.36
C TYR A 55 -0.60 -12.25 -28.25
N ILE A 56 -0.83 -10.95 -28.13
CA ILE A 56 -0.22 -10.08 -27.13
C ILE A 56 -1.34 -9.67 -26.17
N PRO A 57 -1.33 -10.16 -24.92
CA PRO A 57 -2.35 -9.81 -23.93
C PRO A 57 -2.24 -8.33 -23.52
N SER A 58 -3.35 -7.76 -23.05
CA SER A 58 -3.34 -6.42 -22.46
C SER A 58 -2.49 -6.40 -21.18
N ARG A 59 -1.86 -5.27 -20.91
CA ARG A 59 -1.00 -5.07 -19.73
C ARG A 59 -1.71 -4.33 -18.61
N GLU A 60 -2.70 -3.52 -18.96
CA GLU A 60 -3.47 -2.71 -18.03
C GLU A 60 -4.97 -2.89 -18.28
N ASP A 61 -5.76 -2.42 -17.33
CA ASP A 61 -7.21 -2.43 -17.38
C ASP A 61 -7.76 -1.00 -17.21
N SER A 62 -8.94 -0.69 -17.75
CA SER A 62 -9.53 0.63 -17.54
C SER A 62 -10.26 0.69 -16.19
N PHE A 63 -9.98 1.74 -15.42
CA PHE A 63 -10.64 1.97 -14.14
C PHE A 63 -12.17 2.04 -14.29
N GLU A 64 -12.67 2.71 -15.32
CA GLU A 64 -14.11 2.77 -15.66
C GLU A 64 -14.72 1.39 -15.86
N ARG A 65 -14.07 0.48 -16.61
CA ARG A 65 -14.55 -0.90 -16.80
C ARG A 65 -14.55 -1.68 -15.49
N LEU A 66 -13.54 -1.48 -14.65
CA LEU A 66 -13.48 -2.13 -13.34
C LEU A 66 -14.62 -1.68 -12.43
N LEU A 67 -14.96 -0.38 -12.45
CA LEU A 67 -16.09 0.17 -11.71
C LEU A 67 -17.42 -0.38 -12.23
N GLU A 68 -17.64 -0.41 -13.55
CA GLU A 68 -18.83 -1.01 -14.17
C GLU A 68 -18.98 -2.50 -13.79
N GLY A 69 -17.87 -3.21 -13.64
CA GLY A 69 -17.82 -4.59 -13.16
C GLY A 69 -17.99 -4.77 -11.65
N ASN A 70 -18.30 -3.70 -10.89
CA ASN A 70 -18.34 -3.69 -9.42
C ASN A 70 -17.09 -4.28 -8.77
N ARG A 71 -15.92 -4.14 -9.39
CA ARG A 71 -14.66 -4.64 -8.83
C ARG A 71 -14.27 -3.78 -7.63
N GLN A 72 -14.39 -4.34 -6.44
CA GLN A 72 -13.97 -3.68 -5.20
C GLN A 72 -12.47 -3.87 -4.99
N PHE A 73 -11.77 -2.76 -4.70
CA PHE A 73 -10.41 -2.78 -4.19
C PHE A 73 -10.46 -2.91 -2.67
N ALA A 74 -9.43 -3.49 -2.05
CA ALA A 74 -9.33 -3.48 -0.60
C ALA A 74 -9.34 -2.03 -0.10
N ALA A 75 -10.34 -1.67 0.69
CA ALA A 75 -10.37 -0.38 1.37
C ALA A 75 -9.27 -0.37 2.43
N GLU A 76 -8.59 0.76 2.59
CA GLU A 76 -7.58 0.94 3.65
C GLU A 76 -8.24 1.09 5.03
N SER A 77 -9.55 1.32 5.07
CA SER A 77 -10.33 1.43 6.30
C SER A 77 -10.51 0.05 6.97
N GLU A 78 -10.23 -0.01 8.27
CA GLU A 78 -10.52 -1.18 9.10
C GLU A 78 -12.01 -1.51 9.09
N SER A 79 -12.32 -2.81 9.04
CA SER A 79 -13.71 -3.26 9.11
C SER A 79 -14.31 -2.96 10.49
N VAL A 80 -15.64 -2.88 10.57
CA VAL A 80 -16.34 -2.71 11.84
C VAL A 80 -16.03 -3.88 12.77
N GLU A 81 -15.95 -5.09 12.22
CA GLU A 81 -15.56 -6.31 12.91
C GLU A 81 -14.14 -6.22 13.48
N ASP A 82 -13.18 -5.74 12.68
CA ASP A 82 -11.79 -5.57 13.13
C ASP A 82 -11.69 -4.56 14.26
N THR A 83 -12.45 -3.46 14.17
CA THR A 83 -12.52 -2.43 15.21
C THR A 83 -13.09 -2.99 16.51
N ALA A 84 -14.16 -3.80 16.42
CA ALA A 84 -14.77 -4.45 17.57
C ALA A 84 -13.79 -5.45 18.23
N VAL A 85 -13.11 -6.29 17.43
CA VAL A 85 -12.10 -7.24 17.91
C VAL A 85 -10.96 -6.51 18.62
N LYS A 86 -10.44 -5.42 18.03
CA LYS A 86 -9.38 -4.61 18.64
C LYS A 86 -9.80 -4.03 19.99
N THR A 87 -11.02 -3.50 20.07
CA THR A 87 -11.53 -2.88 21.30
C THR A 87 -11.56 -3.92 22.44
N VAL A 88 -12.11 -5.10 22.17
CA VAL A 88 -12.13 -6.21 23.13
C VAL A 88 -10.72 -6.67 23.53
N MET A 89 -9.79 -6.73 22.56
CA MET A 89 -8.39 -7.09 22.85
C MET A 89 -7.68 -6.06 23.73
N ILE A 90 -7.93 -4.76 23.50
CA ILE A 90 -7.37 -3.67 24.30
C ILE A 90 -7.91 -3.73 25.72
N GLU A 91 -9.22 -3.87 25.90
CA GLU A 91 -9.83 -4.00 27.23
C GLU A 91 -9.22 -5.18 28.01
N LYS A 92 -9.12 -6.35 27.37
CA LYS A 92 -8.50 -7.53 27.99
C LYS A 92 -7.03 -7.27 28.38
N MET A 93 -6.26 -6.59 27.53
CA MET A 93 -4.87 -6.24 27.82
C MET A 93 -4.77 -5.28 29.00
N LEU A 94 -5.62 -4.26 29.07
CA LEU A 94 -5.65 -3.31 30.18
C LEU A 94 -5.95 -4.02 31.51
N ASP A 95 -6.86 -4.98 31.52
CA ASP A 95 -7.14 -5.79 32.71
C ASP A 95 -5.97 -6.70 33.12
N CYS A 96 -5.18 -7.18 32.15
CA CYS A 96 -3.94 -7.90 32.44
C CYS A 96 -2.88 -6.96 33.05
N ILE A 97 -2.76 -5.73 32.55
CA ILE A 97 -1.81 -4.73 33.06
C ILE A 97 -2.18 -4.34 34.50
N LYS A 98 -3.47 -4.19 34.82
CA LYS A 98 -3.94 -3.90 36.19
C LYS A 98 -3.52 -4.97 37.22
N GLN A 99 -3.29 -6.21 36.78
CA GLN A 99 -2.84 -7.31 37.65
C GLN A 99 -1.32 -7.34 37.89
N LEU A 100 -0.54 -6.54 37.14
CA LEU A 100 0.89 -6.39 37.37
C LEU A 100 1.16 -5.59 38.65
N THR A 101 2.36 -5.77 39.22
CA THR A 101 2.79 -4.93 40.35
C THR A 101 3.06 -3.49 39.91
N SER A 102 2.99 -2.52 40.82
CA SER A 102 3.21 -1.10 40.51
C SER A 102 4.53 -0.83 39.77
N LYS A 103 5.63 -1.48 40.17
CA LYS A 103 6.94 -1.37 39.48
C LYS A 103 6.94 -1.97 38.08
N GLU A 104 6.15 -3.01 37.85
CA GLU A 104 6.04 -3.64 36.53
C GLU A 104 5.16 -2.81 35.60
N GLN A 105 4.09 -2.22 36.13
CA GLN A 105 3.26 -1.27 35.40
C GLN A 105 4.08 -0.04 34.99
N GLU A 106 4.86 0.53 35.90
CA GLU A 106 5.74 1.67 35.63
C GLU A 106 6.69 1.36 34.46
N LEU A 107 7.40 0.22 34.52
CA LEU A 107 8.31 -0.17 33.44
C LEU A 107 7.58 -0.37 32.09
N ILE A 108 6.37 -0.92 32.10
CA ILE A 108 5.56 -1.05 30.86
C ILE A 108 5.10 0.31 30.35
N THR A 109 4.69 1.23 31.23
CA THR A 109 4.28 2.58 30.84
C THR A 109 5.43 3.34 30.19
N GLU A 110 6.62 3.27 30.78
CA GLU A 110 7.79 3.95 30.22
C GLU A 110 8.19 3.39 28.85
N LEU A 111 8.19 2.05 28.70
CA LEU A 111 8.63 1.40 27.46
C LEU A 111 7.62 1.49 26.32
N PHE A 112 6.31 1.40 26.61
CA PHE A 112 5.28 1.23 25.57
C PHE A 112 4.32 2.40 25.41
N PHE A 113 4.20 3.28 26.41
CA PHE A 113 3.31 4.45 26.35
C PHE A 113 4.08 5.76 26.24
N MET A 114 5.29 5.83 26.80
CA MET A 114 6.18 6.99 26.73
C MET A 114 7.30 6.84 25.68
N ASP A 115 7.31 5.72 24.95
CA ASP A 115 8.27 5.41 23.87
C ASP A 115 9.75 5.53 24.28
N LYS A 116 10.07 5.26 25.56
CA LYS A 116 11.45 5.25 26.03
C LYS A 116 12.12 3.94 25.65
N SER A 117 13.35 4.02 25.18
CA SER A 117 14.20 2.85 24.98
C SER A 117 14.75 2.31 26.30
N GLU A 118 15.03 1.00 26.36
CA GLU A 118 15.72 0.37 27.50
C GLU A 118 17.07 1.03 27.83
N ARG A 119 17.75 1.59 26.81
CA ARG A 119 19.01 2.33 27.00
C ARG A 119 18.79 3.66 27.70
N GLN A 120 17.77 4.42 27.30
CA GLN A 120 17.40 5.67 27.99
C GLN A 120 17.02 5.39 29.44
N LEU A 121 16.20 4.36 29.69
CA LEU A 121 15.84 3.97 31.05
C LEU A 121 17.05 3.54 31.88
N SER A 122 18.03 2.87 31.28
CA SER A 122 19.27 2.51 31.96
C SER A 122 20.05 3.73 32.42
N LEU A 123 20.13 4.76 31.58
CA LEU A 123 20.80 6.02 31.89
C LEU A 123 20.04 6.84 32.94
N GLU A 124 18.72 6.91 32.85
CA GLU A 124 17.86 7.69 33.77
C GLU A 124 17.79 7.06 35.17
N THR A 125 17.65 5.74 35.25
CA THR A 125 17.45 5.03 36.53
C THR A 125 18.75 4.52 37.15
N GLY A 126 19.85 4.54 36.41
CA GLY A 126 21.13 3.93 36.80
C GLY A 126 21.08 2.40 36.86
N ILE A 127 19.98 1.76 36.45
CA ILE A 127 19.85 0.31 36.42
C ILE A 127 20.56 -0.23 35.17
N PRO A 128 21.37 -1.29 35.26
CA PRO A 128 22.01 -1.87 34.10
C PRO A 128 21.00 -2.29 33.02
N TYR A 129 21.31 -1.98 31.77
CA TYR A 129 20.50 -2.32 30.59
C TYR A 129 19.99 -3.77 30.62
N MET A 130 20.86 -4.73 30.91
CA MET A 130 20.49 -6.15 30.97
C MET A 130 19.43 -6.46 32.02
N THR A 131 19.46 -5.78 33.16
CA THR A 131 18.45 -5.95 34.21
C THR A 131 17.09 -5.43 33.77
N ILE A 132 17.07 -4.29 33.06
CA ILE A 132 15.83 -3.74 32.48
C ILE A 132 15.27 -4.71 31.44
N HIS A 133 16.13 -5.22 30.55
CA HIS A 133 15.77 -6.21 29.54
C HIS A 133 15.14 -7.46 30.17
N ASP A 134 15.80 -8.05 31.17
CA ASP A 134 15.30 -9.24 31.87
C ASP A 134 13.95 -9.00 32.54
N ARG A 135 13.76 -7.82 33.15
CA ARG A 135 12.47 -7.42 33.75
C ARG A 135 11.40 -7.30 32.68
N LYS A 136 11.67 -6.62 31.57
CA LYS A 136 10.74 -6.50 30.43
C LYS A 136 10.30 -7.87 29.94
N VAL A 137 11.25 -8.77 29.67
CA VAL A 137 10.97 -10.12 29.16
C VAL A 137 10.08 -10.90 30.13
N LYS A 138 10.36 -10.84 31.44
CA LYS A 138 9.54 -11.49 32.47
C LYS A 138 8.11 -10.92 32.51
N ILE A 139 7.96 -9.59 32.44
CA ILE A 139 6.64 -8.94 32.46
C ILE A 139 5.84 -9.33 31.22
N LEU A 140 6.44 -9.28 30.03
CA LEU A 140 5.78 -9.72 28.79
C LEU A 140 5.38 -11.20 28.86
N GLY A 141 6.21 -12.05 29.46
CA GLY A 141 5.88 -13.44 29.74
C GLY A 141 4.68 -13.61 30.68
N LYS A 142 4.55 -12.75 31.70
CA LYS A 142 3.37 -12.71 32.58
C LYS A 142 2.12 -12.27 31.83
N LEU A 143 2.18 -11.15 31.10
CA LEU A 143 1.07 -10.64 30.30
C LEU A 143 0.57 -11.68 29.29
N LYS A 144 1.48 -12.38 28.60
CA LYS A 144 1.13 -13.47 27.69
C LYS A 144 0.38 -14.62 28.37
N LYS A 145 0.73 -14.96 29.63
CA LYS A 145 0.01 -15.97 30.40
C LYS A 145 -1.36 -15.49 30.84
N LEU A 146 -1.48 -14.23 31.26
CA LEU A 146 -2.76 -13.61 31.64
C LEU A 146 -3.72 -13.50 30.46
N MET A 147 -3.24 -13.16 29.27
CA MET A 147 -4.08 -13.09 28.06
C MET A 147 -4.62 -14.44 27.58
N LYS A 148 -3.90 -15.53 27.87
CA LYS A 148 -4.32 -16.90 27.54
C LYS A 148 -5.30 -17.48 28.57
N LYS A 149 -5.42 -16.83 29.72
CA LYS A 149 -6.40 -17.15 30.74
C LYS A 149 -7.76 -16.60 30.32
#